data_AF-A0A9E1IXU7-F1
#
_entry.id   AF-A0A9E1IXU7-F1
#
_cell.length_a   1.000
_cell.length_b   1.000
_cell.length_c   1.000
_cell.angle_alpha   90.00
_cell.angle_beta   90.00
_cell.angle_gamma   90.00
#
_symmetry.space_group_name_H-M   'P 1'
#
loop_
_entity.id
_entity.type
_entity.pdbx_description
1 polymer ?
#
loop_
_entity_poly.entity_id
_entity_poly.type
_entity_poly.pdbx_seq_one_letter_code
_entity_poly.pdbx_strand_id
1 'polypeptide(L)'
;MKKLIKLLIFGGLIFGGWQANLRWEEFKPVLAELEEKNPEKYAQMVEEAKSFHIKETQNLYQEIESMTKEDVIGLRYEKWRAKRRADKEFHEKYYDDELLNRIEVQKALLEDYQSRENEIRELNTLQPVKVRFEEWKKSEIWQKRLILHEKCVKYVKKEIRDEEVFRQGLEIYKVSTLMARLSNKPYSVELLCNDLVPVAQSPERIQKTILRLKETLTYKYFIQFLGEVGIPRREVVSFKDELEGKVRNYNDS
;
A
#
# COMPACT_ATOMS: atom_id res chain seq x y z
N MET A 1 52.36 19.72 52.55
CA MET A 1 51.00 20.29 52.38
C MET A 1 50.69 20.81 50.96
N LYS A 2 51.48 21.73 50.37
CA LYS A 2 51.19 22.27 49.01
C LYS A 2 51.03 21.22 47.89
N LYS A 3 51.78 20.11 47.91
CA LYS A 3 51.64 19.01 46.92
C LYS A 3 50.33 18.21 47.06
N LEU A 4 49.88 17.97 48.29
CA LEU A 4 48.62 17.27 48.58
C LEU A 4 47.40 18.09 48.16
N ILE A 5 47.43 19.41 48.40
CA ILE A 5 46.37 20.33 47.97
C ILE A 5 46.29 20.39 46.44
N LYS A 6 47.42 20.43 45.73
CA LYS A 6 47.45 20.37 44.26
C LYS A 6 46.86 19.06 43.72
N LEU A 7 47.16 17.92 44.35
CA LEU A 7 46.62 16.62 43.96
C LEU A 7 45.11 16.53 44.20
N LEU A 8 44.58 17.11 45.29
CA LEU A 8 43.15 17.15 45.54
C LEU A 8 42.40 18.04 44.54
N ILE A 9 42.98 19.19 44.17
CA ILE A 9 42.40 20.08 43.14
C ILE A 9 42.42 19.40 41.76
N PHE A 10 43.53 18.76 41.39
CA PHE A 10 43.61 17.99 40.15
C PHE A 10 42.66 16.79 40.15
N GLY A 11 42.58 16.05 41.25
CA GLY A 11 41.63 14.94 41.41
C GLY A 11 40.19 15.41 41.29
N GLY A 12 39.84 16.55 41.89
CA GLY A 12 38.51 17.16 41.76
C GLY A 12 38.18 17.64 40.35
N LEU A 13 39.15 18.21 39.61
CA LEU A 13 38.96 18.61 38.22
C LEU A 13 38.81 17.42 37.27
N ILE A 14 39.60 16.36 37.47
CA ILE A 14 39.51 15.13 36.67
C ILE A 14 38.19 14.41 36.96
N PHE A 15 37.79 14.31 38.23
CA PHE A 15 36.53 13.69 38.62
C PHE A 15 35.31 14.51 38.16
N GLY A 16 35.35 15.84 38.33
CA GLY A 16 34.32 16.74 37.82
C GLY A 16 34.21 16.74 36.30
N GLY A 17 35.35 16.68 35.59
CA GLY A 17 35.40 16.53 34.14
C GLY A 17 34.83 15.20 33.66
N TRP A 18 35.12 14.09 34.38
CA TRP A 18 34.54 12.78 34.07
C TRP A 18 33.02 12.75 34.31
N GLN A 19 32.54 13.27 35.45
CA GLN A 19 31.09 13.36 35.72
C GLN A 19 30.36 14.26 34.72
N ALA A 20 30.97 15.37 34.31
CA ALA A 20 30.42 16.24 33.27
C ALA A 20 30.36 15.52 31.91
N ASN A 21 31.39 14.75 31.56
CA ASN A 21 31.42 13.97 30.33
C ASN A 21 30.34 12.86 30.31
N LEU A 22 30.15 12.14 31.43
CA LEU A 22 29.09 11.14 31.54
C LEU A 22 27.69 11.76 31.38
N ARG A 23 27.43 12.89 32.06
CA ARG A 23 26.17 13.63 31.90
C ARG A 23 25.99 14.18 30.50
N TRP A 24 27.08 14.58 29.83
CA TRP A 24 27.02 15.03 28.44
C TRP A 24 26.61 13.91 27.49
N GLU A 25 27.16 12.70 27.66
CA GLU A 25 26.74 11.53 26.88
C GLU A 25 25.26 11.17 27.09
N GLU A 26 24.75 11.30 28.32
CA GLU A 26 23.32 11.10 28.62
C GLU A 26 22.42 12.17 27.99
N PHE A 27 22.91 13.39 27.81
CA PHE A 27 22.16 14.51 27.22
C PHE A 27 22.15 14.52 25.70
N LYS A 28 23.16 13.95 25.04
CA LYS A 28 23.22 13.84 23.57
C LYS A 28 21.94 13.31 22.91
N PRO A 29 21.33 12.19 23.37
CA PRO A 29 20.10 11.68 22.73
C PRO A 29 18.92 12.64 22.87
N VAL A 30 18.81 13.35 24.00
CA VAL A 30 17.75 14.35 24.21
C VAL A 30 17.93 15.53 23.25
N LEU A 31 19.16 16.01 23.10
CA LEU A 31 19.47 17.08 22.14
C LEU A 31 19.19 16.66 20.69
N ALA A 32 19.51 15.41 20.33
CA ALA A 32 19.19 14.86 19.02
C ALA A 32 17.67 14.78 18.79
N GLU A 33 16.88 14.40 19.80
CA GLU A 33 15.42 14.39 19.71
C GLU A 33 14.85 15.80 19.50
N LEU A 34 15.37 16.80 20.22
CA LEU A 34 14.94 18.19 20.06
C LEU A 34 15.30 18.76 18.67
N GLU A 35 16.51 18.45 18.18
CA GLU A 35 16.94 18.81 16.83
C GLU A 35 16.02 18.16 15.77
N GLU A 36 15.64 16.90 15.96
CA GLU A 36 14.72 16.21 15.07
C GLU A 36 13.30 16.83 15.06
N LYS A 37 12.80 17.27 16.23
CA LYS A 37 11.48 17.88 16.37
C LYS A 37 11.41 19.23 15.66
N ASN A 38 12.39 20.11 15.90
CA ASN A 38 12.43 21.43 15.25
C ASN A 38 13.88 21.96 15.11
N PRO A 39 14.55 21.73 13.97
CA PRO A 39 15.98 22.05 13.82
C PRO A 39 16.26 23.56 13.86
N GLU A 40 15.32 24.40 13.41
CA GLU A 40 15.49 25.86 13.41
C GLU A 40 15.42 26.43 14.83
N LYS A 41 14.42 26.02 15.62
CA LYS A 41 14.32 26.45 17.02
C LYS A 41 15.41 25.83 17.88
N TYR A 42 15.84 24.61 17.57
CA TYR A 42 16.99 23.99 18.22
C TYR A 42 18.28 24.77 17.95
N ALA A 43 18.54 25.17 16.71
CA ALA A 43 19.68 26.02 16.39
C ALA A 43 19.63 27.36 17.14
N GLN A 44 18.45 27.99 17.21
CA GLN A 44 18.26 29.20 18.03
C GLN A 44 18.55 28.92 19.51
N MET A 45 18.01 27.84 20.07
CA MET A 45 18.27 27.43 21.46
C MET A 45 19.77 27.26 21.73
N VAL A 46 20.52 26.67 20.81
CA VAL A 46 21.97 26.48 20.93
C VAL A 46 22.72 27.81 20.90
N GLU A 47 22.32 28.76 20.05
CA GLU A 47 22.93 30.09 19.99
C GLU A 47 22.62 30.93 21.25
N GLU A 48 21.40 30.87 21.76
CA GLU A 48 21.02 31.50 23.03
C GLU A 48 21.79 30.88 24.22
N ALA A 49 22.00 29.56 24.19
CA ALA A 49 22.79 28.86 25.21
C ALA A 49 24.25 29.28 25.20
N LYS A 50 24.88 29.40 24.01
CA LYS A 50 26.26 29.91 23.85
C LYS A 50 26.40 31.35 24.35
N SER A 51 25.33 32.14 24.22
CA SER A 51 25.27 33.53 24.66
C SER A 51 24.93 33.69 26.15
N PHE A 52 24.77 32.57 26.89
CA PHE A 52 24.38 32.53 28.29
C PHE A 52 23.00 33.16 28.59
N HIS A 53 22.11 33.20 27.61
CA HIS A 53 20.72 33.64 27.77
C HIS A 53 19.86 32.49 28.32
N ILE A 54 19.98 32.26 29.62
CA ILE A 54 19.43 31.08 30.31
C ILE A 54 17.91 31.00 30.17
N LYS A 55 17.21 32.15 30.28
CA LYS A 55 15.74 32.20 30.26
C LYS A 55 15.20 31.87 28.87
N GLU A 56 15.79 32.45 27.84
CA GLU A 56 15.45 32.27 26.44
C GLU A 56 15.73 30.83 26.00
N THR A 57 16.89 30.29 26.39
CA THR A 57 17.26 28.88 26.17
C THR A 57 16.23 27.93 26.80
N GLN A 58 15.83 28.19 28.06
CA GLN A 58 14.86 27.34 28.77
C GLN A 58 13.46 27.39 28.12
N ASN A 59 13.02 28.56 27.68
CA ASN A 59 11.75 28.71 26.97
C ASN A 59 11.74 27.93 25.65
N LEU A 60 12.82 28.04 24.85
CA LEU A 60 12.96 27.32 23.58
C LEU A 60 13.02 25.81 23.80
N TYR A 61 13.74 25.35 24.82
CA TYR A 61 13.78 23.94 25.20
C TYR A 61 12.37 23.40 25.49
N GLN A 62 11.61 24.06 26.37
CA GLN A 62 10.26 23.64 26.74
C GLN A 62 9.31 23.65 25.54
N GLU A 63 9.44 24.64 24.67
CA GLU A 63 8.61 24.75 23.47
C GLU A 63 8.86 23.58 22.50
N ILE A 64 10.12 23.19 22.28
CA ILE A 64 10.45 22.06 21.39
C ILE A 64 10.09 20.73 22.06
N GLU A 65 10.40 20.58 23.35
CA GLU A 65 10.14 19.35 24.12
C GLU A 65 8.65 19.00 24.17
N SER A 66 7.79 20.02 24.37
CA SER A 66 6.34 19.88 24.46
C SER A 66 5.63 19.65 23.11
N MET A 67 6.36 19.69 21.99
CA MET A 67 5.77 19.39 20.68
C MET A 67 5.30 17.94 20.64
N THR A 68 4.04 17.76 20.25
CA THR A 68 3.49 16.43 19.99
C THR A 68 3.98 15.88 18.66
N LYS A 69 3.80 14.59 18.43
CA LYS A 69 4.14 13.96 17.15
C LYS A 69 3.35 14.60 16.01
N GLU A 70 2.09 14.95 16.26
CA GLU A 70 1.20 15.64 15.34
C GLU A 70 1.72 17.03 14.98
N ASP A 71 2.22 17.80 15.96
CA ASP A 71 2.81 19.13 15.73
C ASP A 71 4.06 19.04 14.84
N VAL A 72 4.93 18.05 15.10
CA VAL A 72 6.14 17.82 14.31
C VAL A 72 5.79 17.45 12.87
N ILE A 73 4.82 16.55 12.67
CA ILE A 73 4.34 16.17 11.34
C ILE A 73 3.72 17.38 10.63
N GLY A 74 2.89 18.15 11.32
CA GLY A 74 2.26 19.36 10.81
C GLY A 74 3.30 20.38 10.35
N LEU A 75 4.27 20.70 11.20
CA LEU A 75 5.35 21.63 10.88
C LEU A 75 6.18 21.18 9.67
N ARG A 76 6.56 19.89 9.62
CA ARG A 76 7.30 19.33 8.47
C ARG A 76 6.48 19.45 7.18
N TYR A 77 5.20 19.14 7.25
CA TYR A 77 4.30 19.23 6.11
C TYR A 77 4.07 20.68 5.64
N GLU A 78 3.95 21.64 6.55
CA GLU A 78 3.85 23.07 6.23
C GLU A 78 5.11 23.60 5.56
N LYS A 79 6.29 23.28 6.11
CA LYS A 79 7.59 23.63 5.49
C LYS A 79 7.73 23.01 4.10
N TRP A 80 7.36 21.75 3.96
CA TRP A 80 7.37 21.06 2.66
C TRP A 80 6.42 21.72 1.66
N ARG A 81 5.23 22.12 2.10
CA ARG A 81 4.25 22.85 1.28
C ARG A 81 4.76 24.23 0.88
N ALA A 82 5.37 24.97 1.81
CA ALA A 82 5.98 26.27 1.53
C ALA A 82 7.12 26.16 0.53
N LYS A 83 8.03 25.19 0.72
CA LYS A 83 9.13 24.91 -0.21
C LYS A 83 8.62 24.55 -1.61
N ARG A 84 7.58 23.73 -1.73
CA ARG A 84 6.95 23.41 -3.02
C ARG A 84 6.40 24.65 -3.74
N ARG A 85 5.88 25.65 -3.01
CA ARG A 85 5.34 26.87 -3.61
C ARG A 85 6.44 27.83 -4.07
N ALA A 86 7.57 27.86 -3.35
CA ALA A 86 8.66 28.80 -3.61
C ALA A 86 9.68 28.28 -4.63
N ASP A 87 9.88 26.96 -4.69
CA ASP A 87 10.94 26.32 -5.47
C ASP A 87 10.36 25.37 -6.53
N LYS A 88 10.42 25.81 -7.80
CA LYS A 88 9.90 25.06 -8.94
C LYS A 88 10.72 23.79 -9.22
N GLU A 89 12.03 23.83 -9.02
CA GLU A 89 12.93 22.69 -9.24
C GLU A 89 12.69 21.61 -8.19
N PHE A 90 12.50 22.01 -6.93
CA PHE A 90 12.07 21.09 -5.86
C PHE A 90 10.71 20.45 -6.15
N HIS A 91 9.78 21.20 -6.74
CA HIS A 91 8.46 20.68 -7.09
C HIS A 91 8.51 19.64 -8.21
N GLU A 92 9.24 19.92 -9.28
CA GLU A 92 9.41 19.02 -10.43
C GLU A 92 10.15 17.74 -10.01
N LYS A 93 11.26 17.87 -9.29
CA LYS A 93 12.03 16.72 -8.78
C LYS A 93 11.21 15.82 -7.85
N TYR A 94 10.39 16.40 -6.97
CA TYR A 94 9.52 15.61 -6.09
C TYR A 94 8.54 14.74 -6.88
N TYR A 95 7.98 15.25 -7.99
CA TYR A 95 7.08 14.45 -8.82
C TYR A 95 7.81 13.32 -9.54
N ASP A 96 9.03 13.56 -10.01
CA ASP A 96 9.84 12.52 -10.65
C ASP A 96 10.20 11.41 -9.66
N ASP A 97 10.64 11.78 -8.46
CA ASP A 97 10.96 10.83 -7.39
C ASP A 97 9.71 10.07 -6.91
N GLU A 98 8.55 10.72 -6.84
CA GLU A 98 7.27 10.07 -6.52
C GLU A 98 6.88 9.06 -7.62
N LEU A 99 7.03 9.44 -8.88
CA LEU A 99 6.73 8.58 -10.02
C LEU A 99 7.63 7.34 -10.04
N LEU A 100 8.94 7.52 -9.82
CA LEU A 100 9.90 6.41 -9.73
C LEU A 100 9.58 5.48 -8.56
N ASN A 101 9.31 6.02 -7.36
CA ASN A 101 8.91 5.21 -6.21
C ASN A 101 7.62 4.42 -6.48
N ARG A 102 6.64 5.02 -7.15
CA ARG A 102 5.40 4.33 -7.53
C ARG A 102 5.68 3.17 -8.48
N ILE A 103 6.59 3.34 -9.44
CA ILE A 103 6.99 2.28 -10.37
C ILE A 103 7.72 1.14 -9.63
N GLU A 104 8.65 1.46 -8.73
CA GLU A 104 9.38 0.45 -7.95
C GLU A 104 8.46 -0.34 -7.03
N VAL A 105 7.56 0.34 -6.30
CA VAL A 105 6.56 -0.31 -5.44
C VAL A 105 5.65 -1.22 -6.27
N GLN A 106 5.23 -0.77 -7.45
CA GLN A 106 4.44 -1.59 -8.37
C GLN A 106 5.19 -2.83 -8.83
N LYS A 107 6.48 -2.70 -9.15
CA LYS A 107 7.31 -3.82 -9.58
C LYS A 107 7.50 -4.84 -8.46
N ALA A 108 7.78 -4.39 -7.24
CA ALA A 108 7.89 -5.26 -6.07
C ALA A 108 6.59 -5.98 -5.75
N LEU A 109 5.45 -5.30 -5.85
CA LEU A 109 4.13 -5.93 -5.71
C LEU A 109 3.89 -6.98 -6.79
N LEU A 110 4.24 -6.69 -8.04
CA LEU A 110 4.08 -7.62 -9.16
C LEU A 110 4.90 -8.90 -8.94
N GLU A 111 6.15 -8.77 -8.48
CA GLU A 111 7.04 -9.88 -8.16
C GLU A 111 6.48 -10.75 -7.02
N ASP A 112 5.97 -10.15 -5.95
CA ASP A 112 5.29 -10.86 -4.85
C ASP A 112 4.03 -11.61 -5.33
N TYR A 113 3.22 -10.98 -6.18
CA TYR A 113 2.04 -11.62 -6.77
C TYR A 113 2.42 -12.81 -7.66
N GLN A 114 3.43 -12.66 -8.52
CA GLN A 114 3.89 -13.73 -9.40
C GLN A 114 4.45 -14.91 -8.63
N SER A 115 5.20 -14.66 -7.55
CA SER A 115 5.70 -15.72 -6.67
C SER A 115 4.56 -16.55 -6.08
N ARG A 116 3.51 -15.90 -5.58
CA ARG A 116 2.34 -16.56 -4.99
C ARG A 116 1.49 -17.30 -6.02
N GLU A 117 1.36 -16.76 -7.24
CA GLU A 117 0.64 -17.42 -8.32
C GLU A 117 1.31 -18.73 -8.73
N ASN A 118 2.65 -18.76 -8.79
CA ASN A 118 3.40 -19.97 -9.09
C ASN A 118 3.21 -21.05 -8.02
N GLU A 119 3.26 -20.66 -6.74
CA GLU A 119 3.02 -21.55 -5.60
C GLU A 119 1.61 -22.18 -5.64
N ILE A 120 0.59 -21.42 -6.04
CA ILE A 120 -0.79 -21.91 -6.18
C ILE A 120 -0.99 -22.79 -7.41
N ARG A 121 -0.26 -22.52 -8.49
CA ARG A 121 -0.33 -23.32 -9.71
C ARG A 121 0.23 -24.74 -9.46
N GLU A 122 1.26 -24.88 -8.65
CA GLU A 122 1.84 -26.16 -8.25
C GLU A 122 0.89 -27.01 -7.37
N LEU A 123 -0.02 -26.37 -6.63
CA LEU A 123 -0.98 -27.04 -5.75
C LEU A 123 -2.27 -27.52 -6.44
N ASN A 124 -2.53 -27.12 -7.71
CA ASN A 124 -3.77 -27.44 -8.42
C ASN A 124 -3.72 -28.81 -9.12
N THR A 125 -4.04 -29.89 -8.38
CA THR A 125 -4.50 -31.16 -8.98
C THR A 125 -5.99 -31.08 -9.34
N LEU A 126 -6.39 -31.64 -10.48
CA LEU A 126 -7.76 -31.60 -11.04
C LEU A 126 -8.76 -32.42 -10.19
N GLN A 127 -9.15 -31.90 -9.03
CA GLN A 127 -10.21 -32.51 -8.22
C GLN A 127 -11.61 -32.28 -8.83
N PRO A 128 -12.65 -33.06 -8.46
CA PRO A 128 -14.03 -32.76 -8.85
C PRO A 128 -14.53 -31.43 -8.25
N VAL A 129 -15.40 -30.70 -8.96
CA VAL A 129 -15.99 -29.40 -8.50
C VAL A 129 -16.60 -29.50 -7.09
N LYS A 130 -17.22 -30.64 -6.76
CA LYS A 130 -17.81 -30.88 -5.43
C LYS A 130 -16.77 -30.90 -4.31
N VAL A 131 -15.58 -31.45 -4.56
CA VAL A 131 -14.49 -31.51 -3.58
C VAL A 131 -13.90 -30.11 -3.39
N ARG A 132 -13.62 -29.42 -4.51
CA ARG A 132 -13.21 -28.00 -4.48
C ARG A 132 -14.23 -27.10 -3.79
N PHE A 133 -15.53 -27.37 -3.89
CA PHE A 133 -16.54 -26.57 -3.19
C PHE A 133 -16.47 -26.72 -1.68
N GLU A 134 -16.23 -27.94 -1.19
CA GLU A 134 -16.10 -28.20 0.24
C GLU A 134 -14.78 -27.64 0.78
N GLU A 135 -13.70 -27.69 -0.01
CA GLU A 135 -12.45 -26.98 0.28
C GLU A 135 -12.68 -25.46 0.31
N TRP A 136 -13.33 -24.91 -0.72
CA TRP A 136 -13.70 -23.49 -0.80
C TRP A 136 -14.49 -23.06 0.42
N LYS A 137 -15.51 -23.81 0.87
CA LYS A 137 -16.27 -23.46 2.07
C LYS A 137 -15.37 -23.33 3.30
N LYS A 138 -14.42 -24.27 3.47
CA LYS A 138 -13.47 -24.34 4.59
C LYS A 138 -12.36 -23.29 4.52
N SER A 139 -12.05 -22.76 3.33
CA SER A 139 -11.00 -21.74 3.17
C SER A 139 -11.30 -20.48 3.97
N GLU A 140 -10.24 -19.89 4.53
CA GLU A 140 -10.31 -18.59 5.20
C GLU A 140 -10.66 -17.47 4.22
N ILE A 141 -11.15 -16.35 4.74
CA ILE A 141 -11.64 -15.23 3.91
C ILE A 141 -10.52 -14.66 3.02
N TRP A 142 -9.30 -14.55 3.54
CA TRP A 142 -8.16 -14.05 2.77
C TRP A 142 -7.76 -15.02 1.64
N GLN A 143 -7.86 -16.34 1.87
CA GLN A 143 -7.59 -17.36 0.84
C GLN A 143 -8.63 -17.28 -0.27
N LYS A 144 -9.92 -17.17 0.09
CA LYS A 144 -11.03 -16.98 -0.85
C LYS A 144 -10.80 -15.76 -1.73
N ARG A 145 -10.40 -14.63 -1.14
CA ARG A 145 -10.08 -13.40 -1.88
C ARG A 145 -8.97 -13.65 -2.89
N LEU A 146 -7.88 -14.28 -2.46
CA LEU A 146 -6.70 -14.46 -3.29
C LEU A 146 -7.02 -15.34 -4.52
N ILE A 147 -7.78 -16.43 -4.30
CA ILE A 147 -8.30 -17.29 -5.38
C ILE A 147 -9.19 -16.48 -6.34
N LEU A 148 -10.15 -15.70 -5.82
CA LEU A 148 -11.04 -14.90 -6.67
C LEU A 148 -10.27 -13.86 -7.49
N HIS A 149 -9.25 -13.23 -6.90
CA HIS A 149 -8.41 -12.24 -7.57
C HIS A 149 -7.59 -12.88 -8.69
N GLU A 150 -6.88 -13.98 -8.40
CA GLU A 150 -6.11 -14.74 -9.39
C GLU A 150 -6.99 -15.17 -10.57
N LYS A 151 -8.16 -15.75 -10.28
CA LYS A 151 -9.09 -16.20 -11.33
C LYS A 151 -9.72 -15.01 -12.07
N CYS A 152 -10.02 -13.90 -11.42
CA CYS A 152 -10.45 -12.67 -12.09
C CYS A 152 -9.43 -12.24 -13.14
N VAL A 153 -8.15 -12.13 -12.77
CA VAL A 153 -7.08 -11.71 -13.68
C VAL A 153 -6.98 -12.65 -14.87
N LYS A 154 -6.97 -13.96 -14.61
CA LYS A 154 -6.92 -14.99 -15.64
C LYS A 154 -8.06 -14.85 -16.66
N TYR A 155 -9.29 -14.72 -16.18
CA TYR A 155 -10.47 -14.72 -17.04
C TYR A 155 -10.68 -13.40 -17.77
N VAL A 156 -10.38 -12.26 -17.14
CA VAL A 156 -10.38 -10.95 -17.81
C VAL A 156 -9.33 -10.92 -18.93
N LYS A 157 -8.09 -11.38 -18.68
CA LYS A 157 -7.06 -11.47 -19.73
C LYS A 157 -7.47 -12.40 -20.88
N LYS A 158 -8.14 -13.50 -20.57
CA LYS A 158 -8.64 -14.45 -21.58
C LYS A 158 -9.72 -13.82 -22.44
N GLU A 159 -10.66 -13.11 -21.83
CA GLU A 159 -11.73 -12.39 -22.52
C GLU A 159 -11.18 -11.29 -23.44
N ILE A 160 -10.22 -10.48 -22.96
CA ILE A 160 -9.55 -9.45 -23.78
C ILE A 160 -8.87 -10.06 -25.00
N ARG A 161 -8.09 -11.14 -24.82
CA ARG A 161 -7.41 -11.81 -25.93
C ARG A 161 -8.39 -12.39 -26.95
N ASP A 162 -9.44 -13.06 -26.49
CA ASP A 162 -10.45 -13.64 -27.36
C ASP A 162 -11.22 -12.53 -28.13
N GLU A 163 -11.48 -11.38 -27.51
CA GLU A 163 -12.04 -10.19 -28.17
C GLU A 163 -11.09 -9.54 -29.19
N GLU A 164 -9.79 -9.40 -28.88
CA GLU A 164 -8.79 -8.84 -29.81
C GLU A 164 -8.68 -9.68 -31.09
N VAL A 165 -8.71 -11.00 -30.95
CA VAL A 165 -8.74 -11.95 -32.08
C VAL A 165 -10.03 -11.78 -32.89
N PHE A 166 -11.17 -11.50 -32.24
CA PHE A 166 -12.44 -11.29 -32.92
C PHE A 166 -12.51 -9.93 -33.65
N ARG A 167 -11.96 -8.87 -33.07
CA ARG A 167 -11.89 -7.52 -33.69
C ARG A 167 -11.00 -7.46 -34.93
N GLN A 168 -10.00 -8.35 -35.05
CA GLN A 168 -9.20 -8.46 -36.27
C GLN A 168 -9.98 -9.10 -37.44
N GLY A 169 -11.16 -9.68 -37.19
CA GLY A 169 -11.97 -10.38 -38.20
C GLY A 169 -13.24 -9.66 -38.67
N LEU A 170 -13.84 -8.74 -37.89
CA LEU A 170 -15.12 -8.08 -38.21
C LEU A 170 -15.20 -6.63 -37.68
N GLU A 171 -15.84 -5.73 -38.45
CA GLU A 171 -16.18 -4.35 -38.05
C GLU A 171 -17.18 -4.35 -36.88
N ILE A 172 -16.62 -4.18 -35.67
CA ILE A 172 -17.19 -3.79 -34.37
C ILE A 172 -18.72 -3.81 -34.24
N TYR A 173 -19.24 -4.71 -33.41
CA TYR A 173 -20.50 -4.47 -32.69
C TYR A 173 -20.36 -4.86 -31.20
N LYS A 174 -20.63 -3.88 -30.34
CA LYS A 174 -20.66 -3.90 -28.86
C LYS A 174 -19.33 -4.08 -28.12
N VAL A 175 -18.88 -2.97 -27.55
CA VAL A 175 -17.89 -2.92 -26.47
C VAL A 175 -18.51 -3.58 -25.22
N SER A 176 -17.95 -4.69 -24.75
CA SER A 176 -18.36 -5.31 -23.48
C SER A 176 -18.23 -4.28 -22.33
N THR A 177 -19.07 -4.37 -21.29
CA THR A 177 -19.01 -3.47 -20.12
C THR A 177 -17.61 -3.46 -19.47
N LEU A 178 -16.90 -4.58 -19.55
CA LEU A 178 -15.49 -4.73 -19.19
C LEU A 178 -14.58 -3.83 -20.05
N MET A 179 -14.71 -3.90 -21.37
CA MET A 179 -13.92 -3.07 -22.29
C MET A 179 -14.24 -1.58 -22.21
N ALA A 180 -15.49 -1.21 -21.92
CA ALA A 180 -15.87 0.18 -21.67
C ALA A 180 -15.19 0.72 -20.41
N ARG A 181 -15.02 -0.12 -19.37
CA ARG A 181 -14.27 0.25 -18.15
C ARG A 181 -12.76 0.33 -18.40
N LEU A 182 -12.19 -0.60 -19.16
CA LEU A 182 -10.77 -0.60 -19.54
C LEU A 182 -10.42 0.58 -20.47
N SER A 183 -11.35 0.99 -21.33
CA SER A 183 -11.16 2.15 -22.22
C SER A 183 -11.22 3.49 -21.47
N ASN A 184 -12.05 3.57 -20.42
CA ASN A 184 -12.20 4.78 -19.61
C ASN A 184 -11.14 4.95 -18.52
N LYS A 185 -10.42 3.87 -18.16
CA LYS A 185 -9.37 3.86 -17.14
C LYS A 185 -8.23 2.94 -17.60
N PRO A 186 -6.99 3.43 -17.82
CA PRO A 186 -5.87 2.64 -18.34
C PRO A 186 -5.24 1.79 -17.23
N TYR A 187 -6.06 1.07 -16.46
CA TYR A 187 -5.57 0.18 -15.43
C TYR A 187 -5.13 -1.15 -16.06
N SER A 188 -4.04 -1.71 -15.54
CA SER A 188 -3.71 -3.10 -15.82
C SER A 188 -4.83 -4.02 -15.32
N VAL A 189 -4.96 -5.21 -15.91
CA VAL A 189 -6.02 -6.16 -15.53
C VAL A 189 -5.97 -6.52 -14.04
N GLU A 190 -4.78 -6.57 -13.47
CA GLU A 190 -4.54 -6.81 -12.04
C GLU A 190 -5.15 -5.70 -11.18
N LEU A 191 -4.93 -4.43 -11.56
CA LEU A 191 -5.52 -3.29 -10.86
C LEU A 191 -7.04 -3.26 -10.99
N LEU A 192 -7.58 -3.58 -12.17
CA LEU A 192 -9.02 -3.74 -12.35
C LEU A 192 -9.58 -4.83 -11.43
N CYS A 193 -8.90 -5.97 -11.32
CA CYS A 193 -9.34 -7.07 -10.47
C CYS A 193 -9.22 -6.77 -8.97
N ASN A 194 -8.35 -5.86 -8.55
CA ASN A 194 -8.34 -5.34 -7.18
C ASN A 194 -9.62 -4.56 -6.83
N ASP A 195 -10.15 -3.78 -7.78
CA ASP A 195 -11.42 -3.07 -7.59
C ASP A 195 -12.62 -4.03 -7.59
N LEU A 196 -12.57 -5.05 -8.45
CA LEU A 196 -13.62 -6.07 -8.56
C LEU A 196 -13.63 -7.02 -7.36
N VAL A 197 -12.46 -7.35 -6.82
CA VAL A 197 -12.22 -8.25 -5.69
C VAL A 197 -11.58 -7.47 -4.53
N PRO A 198 -12.33 -6.55 -3.90
CA PRO A 198 -11.79 -5.73 -2.82
C PRO A 198 -11.38 -6.58 -1.62
N VAL A 199 -10.58 -6.00 -0.72
CA VAL A 199 -10.23 -6.61 0.57
C VAL A 199 -11.51 -6.93 1.34
N ALA A 200 -11.91 -8.20 1.29
CA ALA A 200 -13.07 -8.71 1.98
C ALA A 200 -12.67 -9.13 3.39
N GLN A 201 -13.37 -8.60 4.39
CA GLN A 201 -13.22 -8.98 5.80
C GLN A 201 -14.41 -9.84 6.29
N SER A 202 -15.41 -10.08 5.44
CA SER A 202 -16.61 -10.82 5.81
C SER A 202 -17.12 -11.73 4.69
N PRO A 203 -17.85 -12.81 5.01
CA PRO A 203 -18.46 -13.71 4.02
C PRO A 203 -19.42 -13.00 3.05
N GLU A 204 -20.19 -12.01 3.53
CA GLU A 204 -21.14 -11.25 2.72
C GLU A 204 -20.42 -10.42 1.65
N ARG A 205 -19.21 -9.91 1.97
CA ARG A 205 -18.37 -9.22 0.98
C ARG A 205 -17.88 -10.16 -0.10
N ILE A 206 -17.53 -11.41 0.24
CA ILE A 206 -17.15 -12.43 -0.75
C ILE A 206 -18.30 -12.73 -1.72
N GLN A 207 -19.53 -12.87 -1.21
CA GLN A 207 -20.70 -13.09 -2.06
C GLN A 207 -20.98 -11.90 -2.97
N LYS A 208 -20.91 -10.67 -2.45
CA LYS A 208 -21.03 -9.44 -3.27
C LYS A 208 -19.96 -9.37 -4.36
N THR A 209 -18.73 -9.77 -4.06
CA THR A 209 -17.64 -9.85 -5.04
C THR A 209 -17.95 -10.83 -6.17
N ILE A 210 -18.45 -12.03 -5.84
CA ILE A 210 -18.83 -13.02 -6.85
C ILE A 210 -19.94 -12.46 -7.77
N LEU A 211 -20.92 -11.74 -7.20
CA LEU A 211 -21.98 -11.09 -7.99
C LEU A 211 -21.42 -9.97 -8.89
N ARG A 212 -20.47 -9.16 -8.42
CA ARG A 212 -19.80 -8.16 -9.26
C ARG A 212 -19.03 -8.79 -10.42
N LEU A 213 -18.38 -9.92 -10.18
CA LEU A 213 -17.68 -10.67 -11.23
C LEU A 213 -18.67 -11.24 -12.27
N LYS A 214 -19.86 -11.69 -11.83
CA LYS A 214 -20.96 -12.11 -12.73
C LYS A 214 -21.42 -10.99 -13.67
N GLU A 215 -21.49 -9.76 -13.16
CA GLU A 215 -21.89 -8.59 -13.96
C GLU A 215 -20.78 -8.09 -14.90
N THR A 216 -19.52 -8.43 -14.59
CA THR A 216 -18.35 -7.90 -15.29
C THR A 216 -17.84 -8.83 -16.38
N LEU A 217 -17.78 -10.14 -16.12
CA LEU A 217 -17.36 -11.15 -17.09
C LEU A 217 -18.54 -11.56 -17.98
N THR A 218 -18.29 -11.90 -19.25
CA THR A 218 -19.33 -12.57 -20.04
C THR A 218 -19.71 -13.92 -19.42
N TYR A 219 -20.93 -14.35 -19.69
CA TYR A 219 -21.49 -15.58 -19.11
C TYR A 219 -20.59 -16.79 -19.34
N LYS A 220 -19.97 -16.90 -20.53
CA LYS A 220 -19.03 -17.97 -20.87
C LYS A 220 -17.85 -18.03 -19.89
N TYR A 221 -17.13 -16.92 -19.68
CA TYR A 221 -15.96 -16.90 -18.80
C TYR A 221 -16.36 -16.96 -17.32
N PHE A 222 -17.48 -16.36 -16.94
CA PHE A 222 -17.99 -16.47 -15.58
C PHE A 222 -18.28 -17.92 -15.18
N ILE A 223 -18.86 -18.71 -16.09
CA ILE A 223 -19.13 -20.13 -15.83
C ILE A 223 -17.85 -20.97 -15.73
N GLN A 224 -16.84 -20.69 -16.56
CA GLN A 224 -15.53 -21.34 -16.46
C GLN A 224 -14.83 -20.97 -15.14
N PHE A 225 -14.89 -19.69 -14.76
CA PHE A 225 -14.43 -19.18 -13.48
C PHE A 225 -15.04 -19.94 -12.29
N LEU A 226 -16.38 -20.07 -12.24
CA LEU A 226 -17.04 -20.79 -11.15
C LEU A 226 -16.59 -22.26 -11.06
N GLY A 227 -16.41 -22.92 -12.21
CA GLY A 227 -15.95 -24.31 -12.27
C GLY A 227 -14.53 -24.51 -11.72
N GLU A 228 -13.64 -23.55 -11.96
CA GLU A 228 -12.26 -23.58 -11.44
C GLU A 228 -12.20 -23.23 -9.96
N VAL A 229 -12.95 -22.23 -9.50
CA VAL A 229 -13.05 -21.89 -8.06
C VAL A 229 -13.73 -23.02 -7.27
N GLY A 230 -14.54 -23.85 -7.95
CA GLY A 230 -15.30 -24.92 -7.31
C GLY A 230 -16.67 -24.48 -6.80
N ILE A 231 -17.18 -23.33 -7.23
CA ILE A 231 -18.51 -22.85 -6.81
C ILE A 231 -19.57 -23.44 -7.75
N PRO A 232 -20.57 -24.19 -7.25
CA PRO A 232 -21.65 -24.71 -8.08
C PRO A 232 -22.48 -23.57 -8.66
N ARG A 233 -22.81 -23.67 -9.97
CA ARG A 233 -23.57 -22.64 -10.70
C ARG A 233 -24.87 -22.24 -10.00
N ARG A 234 -25.59 -23.24 -9.48
CA ARG A 234 -26.87 -23.07 -8.77
C ARG A 234 -26.80 -22.19 -7.52
N GLU A 235 -25.62 -21.98 -6.95
CA GLU A 235 -25.45 -21.13 -5.76
C GLU A 235 -25.44 -19.63 -6.12
N VAL A 236 -25.28 -19.28 -7.41
CA VAL A 236 -24.98 -17.90 -7.85
C VAL A 236 -25.79 -17.47 -9.09
N VAL A 237 -26.16 -18.43 -9.93
CA VAL A 237 -26.85 -18.21 -11.20
C VAL A 237 -28.27 -18.76 -11.06
N SER A 238 -29.27 -17.89 -11.24
CA SER A 238 -30.66 -18.29 -11.31
C SER A 238 -31.00 -18.84 -12.70
N PHE A 239 -32.08 -19.61 -12.82
CA PHE A 239 -32.55 -20.13 -14.10
C PHE A 239 -32.82 -19.00 -15.14
N LYS A 240 -33.30 -17.84 -14.67
CA LYS A 240 -33.49 -16.65 -15.52
C LYS A 240 -32.15 -16.11 -16.04
N ASP A 241 -31.12 -16.09 -15.20
CA ASP A 241 -29.78 -15.67 -15.60
C ASP A 241 -29.15 -16.63 -16.62
N GLU A 242 -29.45 -17.94 -16.53
CA GLU A 242 -28.99 -18.92 -17.53
C GLU A 242 -29.62 -18.68 -18.90
N LEU A 243 -30.91 -18.33 -18.94
CA LEU A 243 -31.62 -17.99 -20.16
C LEU A 243 -31.11 -16.68 -20.76
N GLU A 244 -31.00 -15.61 -19.96
CA GLU A 244 -30.51 -14.31 -20.43
C GLU A 244 -29.03 -14.34 -20.83
N GLY A 245 -28.19 -15.08 -20.11
CA GLY A 245 -26.77 -15.26 -20.44
C GLY A 245 -26.54 -16.04 -21.73
N LYS A 246 -27.36 -17.07 -22.00
CA LYS A 246 -27.34 -17.79 -23.28
C LYS A 246 -27.80 -16.90 -24.43
N VAL A 247 -28.82 -16.07 -24.23
CA VAL A 247 -29.31 -15.13 -25.25
C VAL A 247 -28.31 -14.01 -25.54
N ARG A 248 -27.60 -13.48 -24.53
CA ARG A 248 -26.50 -12.52 -24.75
C ARG A 248 -25.41 -13.13 -25.62
N ASN A 249 -24.89 -14.30 -25.25
CA ASN A 249 -23.85 -14.98 -26.03
C ASN A 249 -24.28 -15.35 -27.46
N TYR A 250 -25.57 -15.58 -27.71
CA TYR A 250 -26.12 -15.86 -29.05
C TYR A 250 -26.27 -14.60 -29.90
N ASN A 251 -26.49 -13.44 -29.28
CA ASN A 251 -26.55 -12.14 -29.94
C ASN A 251 -25.17 -11.44 -30.03
N ASP A 252 -24.16 -12.01 -29.38
CA ASP A 252 -22.75 -11.59 -29.39
C ASP A 252 -21.88 -12.53 -30.26
N SER A 253 -22.48 -13.52 -30.96
CA SER A 253 -21.87 -14.34 -32.02
C SER A 253 -22.26 -13.81 -33.40
#